data_AF-A0A6M4SSL5-F1
#
_entry.id   AF-A0A6M4SSL5-F1
#
_cell.length_a   1.000
_cell.length_b   1.000
_cell.length_c   1.000
_cell.angle_alpha   90.00
_cell.angle_beta   90.00
_cell.angle_gamma   90.00
#
_symmetry.space_group_name_H-M   'P 1'
#
loop_
_entity.id
_entity.type
_entity.pdbx_description
1 polymer ?
#
loop_
_entity_poly.entity_id
_entity_poly.type
_entity_poly.pdbx_seq_one_letter_code
_entity_poly.pdbx_strand_id
1 'polypeptide(L)'
;MYINMKYFSIERINRAVRAVREGSLTQEHVTSRVASELSRHYFGKFTIVPEQIQMGTRKRPDFVIEKFFENQSVNYWFIPHAFIEVKSLVGKNISDIVEQLHDTVLVAMDDWGYNTGHYSAFMIGIKGTKIAFYTYHNLGSLLDDYGWFNYKGFIPLNFKIPEPLFLKINESHPLKEALYQRYLRDLNFDTNHHTLAQKGVTGITNIPFPHIFDLQNNSHKEDIHNMFVYIANNTANYIT
;
A
#
# COMPACT_ATOMS: atom_id res chain seq x y z
N MET A 1 -21.08 -12.02 21.47
CA MET A 1 -21.87 -11.06 20.69
C MET A 1 -21.01 -10.59 19.52
N TYR A 2 -21.30 -11.02 18.29
CA TYR A 2 -20.51 -10.63 17.12
C TYR A 2 -20.92 -9.22 16.70
N ILE A 3 -20.04 -8.25 16.90
CA ILE A 3 -20.21 -6.91 16.34
C ILE A 3 -20.16 -7.06 14.83
N ASN A 4 -21.29 -6.86 14.17
CA ASN A 4 -21.37 -6.85 12.71
C ASN A 4 -20.58 -5.62 12.23
N MET A 5 -19.37 -5.85 11.72
CA MET A 5 -18.44 -4.79 11.32
C MET A 5 -18.94 -4.21 10.00
N LYS A 6 -19.56 -3.02 10.05
CA LYS A 6 -20.13 -2.31 8.88
C LYS A 6 -19.20 -2.32 7.64
N TYR A 7 -17.89 -2.17 7.85
CA TYR A 7 -16.87 -2.01 6.80
C TYR A 7 -16.18 -3.32 6.37
N PHE A 8 -16.23 -4.37 7.19
CA PHE A 8 -15.77 -5.72 6.82
C PHE A 8 -16.96 -6.69 6.94
N SER A 9 -18.12 -6.30 6.42
CA SER A 9 -19.38 -7.04 6.57
C SER A 9 -19.41 -8.37 5.81
N ILE A 10 -18.32 -8.74 5.13
CA ILE A 10 -18.17 -9.99 4.42
C ILE A 10 -17.70 -11.07 5.37
N GLU A 11 -18.52 -12.11 5.50
CA GLU A 11 -18.27 -13.26 6.36
C GLU A 11 -16.88 -13.88 6.15
N ARG A 12 -16.42 -14.00 4.90
CA ARG A 12 -15.11 -14.57 4.56
C ARG A 12 -13.95 -13.76 5.12
N ILE A 13 -13.98 -12.43 5.00
CA ILE A 13 -12.96 -11.53 5.57
C ILE A 13 -12.96 -11.66 7.09
N ASN A 14 -14.14 -11.62 7.73
CA ASN A 14 -14.26 -11.76 9.18
C ASN A 14 -13.74 -13.11 9.68
N ARG A 15 -14.03 -14.20 8.97
CA ARG A 15 -13.53 -15.54 9.29
C ARG A 15 -12.02 -15.62 9.09
N ALA A 16 -11.46 -15.04 8.03
CA ALA A 16 -10.02 -15.01 7.79
C ALA A 16 -9.28 -14.24 8.89
N VAL A 17 -9.74 -13.02 9.25
CA VAL A 17 -9.15 -12.22 10.34
C VAL A 17 -9.26 -12.94 11.69
N ARG A 18 -10.35 -13.67 11.93
CA ARG A 18 -10.50 -14.48 13.14
C ARG A 18 -9.55 -15.68 13.16
N ALA A 19 -9.36 -16.36 12.03
CA ALA A 19 -8.43 -17.47 11.96
C ALA A 19 -6.99 -17.05 12.33
N VAL A 20 -6.59 -15.81 12.02
CA VAL A 20 -5.28 -15.28 12.44
C VAL A 20 -5.15 -15.30 13.97
N ARG A 21 -6.23 -14.97 14.68
CA ARG A 21 -6.29 -14.98 16.15
C ARG A 21 -6.23 -16.39 16.74
N GLU A 22 -6.92 -17.34 16.11
CA GLU A 22 -7.10 -18.69 16.64
C GLU A 22 -5.88 -19.59 16.43
N GLY A 23 -4.91 -19.19 15.60
CA GLY A 23 -3.57 -19.79 15.57
C GLY A 23 -3.48 -21.23 15.07
N SER A 24 -4.49 -21.73 14.37
CA SER A 24 -4.65 -23.16 14.06
C SER A 24 -3.97 -23.66 12.77
N LEU A 25 -3.15 -22.84 12.10
CA LEU A 25 -2.40 -23.15 10.87
C LEU A 25 -1.05 -22.42 10.88
N THR A 26 -0.13 -22.74 9.95
CA THR A 26 1.08 -21.92 9.75
C THR A 26 0.66 -20.47 9.56
N GLN A 27 1.17 -19.59 10.42
CA GLN A 27 0.67 -18.22 10.59
C GLN A 27 0.75 -17.36 9.32
N GLU A 28 1.64 -17.74 8.40
CA GLU A 28 1.78 -17.18 7.06
C GLU A 28 0.56 -17.46 6.17
N HIS A 29 0.14 -18.73 6.04
CA HIS A 29 -1.06 -19.09 5.26
C HIS A 29 -2.32 -18.36 5.70
N VAL A 30 -2.44 -18.11 7.01
CA VAL A 30 -3.61 -17.41 7.56
C VAL A 30 -3.56 -15.92 7.23
N THR A 31 -2.38 -15.30 7.27
CA THR A 31 -2.19 -13.91 6.87
C THR A 31 -2.41 -13.74 5.36
N SER A 32 -1.91 -14.67 4.54
CA SER A 32 -2.14 -14.69 3.09
C SER A 32 -3.62 -14.88 2.74
N ARG A 33 -4.38 -15.61 3.56
CA ARG A 33 -5.84 -15.73 3.39
C ARG A 33 -6.54 -14.39 3.62
N VAL A 34 -6.13 -13.64 4.64
CA VAL A 34 -6.65 -12.28 4.89
C VAL A 34 -6.33 -11.37 3.70
N ALA A 35 -5.08 -11.37 3.25
CA ALA A 35 -4.65 -10.60 2.09
C ALA A 35 -5.49 -10.95 0.85
N SER A 36 -5.64 -12.23 0.53
CA SER A 36 -6.42 -12.71 -0.62
C SER A 36 -7.89 -12.27 -0.58
N GLU A 37 -8.56 -12.41 0.58
CA GLU A 37 -9.97 -12.01 0.71
C GLU A 37 -10.16 -10.49 0.64
N LEU A 38 -9.23 -9.70 1.22
CA LEU A 38 -9.23 -8.25 1.07
C LEU A 38 -9.02 -7.85 -0.40
N SER A 39 -8.05 -8.46 -1.07
CA SER A 39 -7.76 -8.17 -2.49
C SER A 39 -8.94 -8.46 -3.39
N ARG A 40 -9.60 -9.62 -3.23
CA ARG A 40 -10.79 -9.96 -4.01
C ARG A 40 -11.94 -8.99 -3.78
N HIS A 41 -12.12 -8.54 -2.54
CA HIS A 41 -13.19 -7.64 -2.20
C HIS A 41 -13.00 -6.24 -2.79
N TYR A 42 -11.82 -5.66 -2.62
CA TYR A 42 -11.55 -4.28 -3.01
C TYR A 42 -11.08 -4.12 -4.45
N PHE A 43 -10.47 -5.16 -5.02
CA PHE A 43 -9.89 -5.14 -6.36
C PHE A 43 -10.57 -6.13 -7.31
N GLY A 44 -11.84 -6.50 -7.09
CA GLY A 44 -12.55 -7.47 -7.94
C GLY A 44 -12.68 -7.10 -9.43
N LYS A 45 -12.40 -5.84 -9.80
CA LYS A 45 -12.35 -5.37 -11.21
C LYS A 45 -10.94 -5.44 -11.83
N PHE A 46 -9.95 -5.82 -11.05
CA PHE A 46 -8.54 -5.87 -11.42
C PHE A 46 -8.09 -7.32 -11.59
N THR A 47 -7.00 -7.51 -12.32
CA THR A 47 -6.31 -8.81 -12.33
C THR A 47 -5.48 -8.94 -11.06
N ILE A 48 -5.63 -10.06 -10.34
CA ILE A 48 -4.86 -10.36 -9.14
C ILE A 48 -3.90 -11.49 -9.47
N VAL A 49 -2.60 -11.18 -9.53
CA VAL A 49 -1.54 -12.13 -9.86
C VAL A 49 -0.80 -12.51 -8.56
N PRO A 50 -0.84 -13.78 -8.13
CA PRO A 50 -0.24 -14.20 -6.86
C PRO A 50 1.28 -14.30 -6.91
N GLU A 51 1.89 -14.50 -8.08
CA GLU A 51 3.32 -14.79 -8.18
C GLU A 51 3.90 -14.27 -9.49
N GLN A 52 4.35 -13.02 -9.52
CA GLN A 52 5.13 -12.52 -10.65
C GLN A 52 6.62 -12.63 -10.29
N ILE A 53 7.35 -13.50 -11.02
CA ILE A 53 8.81 -13.58 -10.89
C ILE A 53 9.40 -12.34 -11.51
N GLN A 54 10.06 -11.53 -10.70
CA GLN A 54 10.82 -10.39 -11.20
C GLN A 54 12.13 -10.90 -11.78
N MET A 55 12.42 -10.57 -13.05
CA MET A 55 13.49 -11.21 -13.82
C MET A 55 14.88 -10.97 -13.20
N GLY A 56 15.11 -9.78 -12.62
CA GLY A 56 16.40 -9.41 -12.03
C GLY A 56 16.75 -10.08 -10.70
N THR A 57 15.79 -10.18 -9.77
CA THR A 57 16.06 -10.64 -8.39
C THR A 57 15.50 -12.01 -8.06
N ARG A 58 14.64 -12.57 -8.93
CA ARG A 58 13.84 -13.76 -8.65
C ARG A 58 12.95 -13.62 -7.40
N LYS A 59 12.74 -12.40 -6.89
CA LYS A 59 11.80 -12.12 -5.80
C LYS A 59 10.38 -12.00 -6.35
N ARG A 60 9.41 -12.26 -5.49
CA ARG A 60 7.98 -12.28 -5.81
C ARG A 60 7.24 -11.50 -4.71
N PRO A 61 6.52 -10.41 -5.04
CA PRO A 61 5.46 -9.95 -4.14
C PRO A 61 4.44 -11.07 -3.96
N ASP A 62 3.84 -11.18 -2.78
CA ASP A 62 2.79 -12.17 -2.53
C ASP A 62 1.54 -11.94 -3.39
N PHE A 63 1.24 -10.68 -3.74
CA PHE A 63 0.23 -10.35 -4.75
C PHE A 63 0.59 -9.09 -5.54
N VAL A 64 0.32 -9.12 -6.84
CA VAL A 64 0.29 -7.95 -7.73
C VAL A 64 -1.15 -7.71 -8.16
N ILE A 65 -1.60 -6.46 -8.05
CA ILE A 65 -2.88 -5.99 -8.56
C ILE A 65 -2.60 -5.22 -9.84
N GLU A 66 -3.16 -5.68 -10.96
CA GLU A 66 -2.92 -5.11 -12.28
C GLU A 66 -4.18 -4.49 -12.88
N LYS A 67 -4.00 -3.35 -13.56
CA LYS A 67 -5.04 -2.72 -14.40
C LYS A 67 -4.89 -3.20 -15.84
N PHE A 68 -6.03 -3.51 -16.47
CA PHE A 68 -6.08 -3.79 -17.90
C PHE A 68 -6.33 -2.50 -18.69
N PHE A 69 -5.51 -2.26 -19.72
CA PHE A 69 -5.63 -1.12 -20.64
C PHE A 69 -5.69 -1.60 -22.08
N GLU A 70 -6.90 -1.64 -22.65
CA GLU A 70 -7.16 -2.16 -24.00
C GLU A 70 -6.43 -1.38 -25.11
N ASN A 71 -6.23 -0.07 -24.91
CA ASN A 71 -5.62 0.84 -25.89
C ASN A 71 -4.08 0.90 -25.84
N GLN A 72 -3.45 0.06 -25.04
CA GLN A 72 -1.99 -0.01 -24.95
C GLN A 72 -1.43 -1.12 -25.86
N SER A 73 -0.12 -1.09 -26.15
CA SER A 73 0.51 -2.22 -26.84
C SER A 73 0.49 -3.47 -25.95
N VAL A 74 0.58 -4.66 -26.54
CA VAL A 74 0.46 -5.96 -25.85
C VAL A 74 1.35 -6.05 -24.61
N ASN A 75 2.54 -5.45 -24.67
CA ASN A 75 3.50 -5.43 -23.55
C ASN A 75 3.06 -4.55 -22.36
N TYR A 76 2.01 -3.74 -22.51
CA TYR A 76 1.51 -2.80 -21.50
C TYR A 76 -0.01 -2.90 -21.30
N TRP A 77 -0.62 -4.00 -21.76
CA TRP A 77 -2.03 -4.28 -21.47
C TRP A 77 -2.28 -4.45 -19.98
N PHE A 78 -1.32 -5.01 -19.24
CA PHE A 78 -1.40 -5.19 -17.81
C PHE A 78 -0.32 -4.35 -17.13
N ILE A 79 -0.78 -3.46 -16.26
CA ILE A 79 0.04 -2.47 -15.59
C ILE A 79 -0.06 -2.70 -14.09
N PRO A 80 1.07 -2.84 -13.37
CA PRO A 80 1.05 -2.96 -11.92
C PRO A 80 0.47 -1.69 -11.27
N HIS A 81 -0.61 -1.87 -10.52
CA HIS A 81 -1.35 -0.80 -9.83
C HIS A 81 -1.08 -0.79 -8.33
N ALA A 82 -1.02 -1.98 -7.71
CA ALA A 82 -0.65 -2.14 -6.32
C ALA A 82 0.11 -3.44 -6.08
N PHE A 83 1.02 -3.43 -5.11
CA PHE A 83 1.71 -4.62 -4.61
C PHE A 83 1.30 -4.89 -3.17
N ILE A 84 1.14 -6.16 -2.84
CA ILE A 84 0.78 -6.61 -1.49
C ILE A 84 1.82 -7.60 -1.03
N GLU A 85 2.44 -7.31 0.12
CA GLU A 85 3.42 -8.16 0.76
C GLU A 85 2.88 -8.65 2.10
N VAL A 86 3.02 -9.94 2.34
CA VAL A 86 2.59 -10.63 3.53
C VAL A 86 3.82 -11.07 4.33
N LYS A 87 3.74 -10.96 5.66
CA LYS A 87 4.73 -11.56 6.55
C LYS A 87 4.12 -12.55 7.51
N SER A 88 4.90 -13.58 7.79
CA SER A 88 4.66 -14.48 8.90
C SER A 88 4.65 -13.69 10.22
N LEU A 89 3.86 -14.19 11.17
CA LEU A 89 3.75 -13.60 12.50
C LEU A 89 5.03 -13.80 13.34
N VAL A 90 5.81 -14.85 13.05
CA VAL A 90 7.03 -15.25 13.80
C VAL A 90 8.29 -14.56 13.27
N GLY A 91 9.09 -13.97 14.16
CA GLY A 91 10.50 -13.65 13.93
C GLY A 91 10.81 -12.38 13.13
N LYS A 92 9.89 -11.87 12.30
CA LYS A 92 10.08 -10.63 11.52
C LYS A 92 9.23 -9.49 12.04
N ASN A 93 9.75 -8.28 12.17
CA ASN A 93 8.98 -7.12 12.61
C ASN A 93 8.19 -6.52 11.42
N ILE A 94 7.09 -5.81 11.69
CA ILE A 94 6.36 -5.07 10.65
C ILE A 94 7.21 -3.97 10.02
N SER A 95 8.23 -3.48 10.72
CA SER A 95 9.27 -2.62 10.14
C SER A 95 9.98 -3.26 8.94
N ASP A 96 10.16 -4.58 8.97
CA ASP A 96 10.88 -5.33 7.93
C ASP A 96 10.03 -5.51 6.67
N ILE A 97 8.73 -5.18 6.74
CA ILE A 97 7.83 -5.18 5.58
C ILE A 97 8.20 -4.07 4.62
N VAL A 98 8.56 -2.88 5.12
CA VAL A 98 8.92 -1.76 4.22
C VAL A 98 10.22 -2.07 3.47
N GLU A 99 11.18 -2.70 4.13
CA GLU A 99 12.41 -3.18 3.47
C GLU A 99 12.12 -4.23 2.39
N GLN A 100 11.27 -5.21 2.70
CA GLN A 100 10.93 -6.26 1.74
C GLN A 100 10.06 -5.73 0.59
N LEU A 101 9.12 -4.82 0.88
CA LEU A 101 8.38 -4.08 -0.15
C LEU A 101 9.34 -3.28 -1.04
N HIS A 102 10.33 -2.58 -0.46
CA HIS A 102 11.33 -1.84 -1.24
C HIS A 102 12.14 -2.76 -2.15
N ASP A 103 12.64 -3.87 -1.62
CA ASP A 103 13.37 -4.88 -2.39
C ASP A 103 12.55 -5.47 -3.55
N THR A 104 11.25 -5.65 -3.33
CA THR A 104 10.32 -6.13 -4.35
C THR A 104 10.05 -5.03 -5.40
N VAL A 105 9.91 -3.79 -4.98
CA VAL A 105 9.50 -2.69 -5.87
C VAL A 105 10.63 -2.22 -6.78
N LEU A 106 11.87 -2.20 -6.29
CA LEU A 106 13.04 -1.81 -7.10
C LEU A 106 13.14 -2.59 -8.42
N VAL A 107 12.68 -3.83 -8.44
CA VAL A 107 12.85 -4.73 -9.59
C VAL A 107 11.67 -4.63 -10.54
N ALA A 108 10.45 -4.45 -10.00
CA ALA A 108 9.31 -4.05 -10.82
C ALA A 108 9.60 -2.71 -11.52
N MET A 109 10.35 -1.81 -10.90
CA MET A 109 10.79 -0.58 -11.53
C MET A 109 11.93 -0.76 -12.54
N ASP A 110 12.86 -1.68 -12.32
CA ASP A 110 13.89 -1.97 -13.32
C ASP A 110 13.26 -2.53 -14.61
N ASP A 111 12.22 -3.35 -14.48
CA ASP A 111 11.50 -3.91 -15.64
C ASP A 111 10.56 -2.88 -16.31
N TRP A 112 9.89 -2.00 -15.54
CA TRP A 112 8.82 -1.10 -16.04
C TRP A 112 9.13 0.40 -15.99
N GLY A 113 9.83 0.85 -14.96
CA GLY A 113 10.23 2.25 -14.74
C GLY A 113 11.33 2.73 -15.69
N TYR A 114 12.23 1.82 -16.12
CA TYR A 114 13.27 2.14 -17.12
C TYR A 114 12.65 2.58 -18.46
N ASN A 115 11.49 2.02 -18.83
CA ASN A 115 10.82 2.32 -20.09
C ASN A 115 9.96 3.59 -20.07
N THR A 116 9.65 4.14 -18.88
CA THR A 116 8.67 5.23 -18.71
C THR A 116 9.21 6.47 -17.98
N GLY A 117 10.43 6.42 -17.42
CA GLY A 117 11.12 7.57 -16.82
C GLY A 117 10.74 7.83 -15.36
N HIS A 118 9.47 7.76 -14.99
CA HIS A 118 9.01 7.96 -13.62
C HIS A 118 7.82 7.06 -13.24
N TYR A 119 7.90 6.44 -12.06
CA TYR A 119 7.00 5.37 -11.62
C TYR A 119 6.54 5.59 -10.18
N SER A 120 5.22 5.47 -9.97
CA SER A 120 4.63 5.37 -8.65
C SER A 120 3.71 4.14 -8.56
N ALA A 121 3.60 3.56 -7.36
CA ALA A 121 2.72 2.42 -7.09
C ALA A 121 2.18 2.45 -5.68
N PHE A 122 1.03 1.78 -5.48
CA PHE A 122 0.49 1.54 -4.14
C PHE A 122 1.12 0.30 -3.52
N MET A 123 1.39 0.35 -2.23
CA MET A 123 2.02 -0.74 -1.50
C MET A 123 1.20 -1.06 -0.26
N ILE A 124 0.92 -2.33 -0.04
CA ILE A 124 0.16 -2.80 1.11
C ILE A 124 1.01 -3.84 1.84
N GLY A 125 1.30 -3.58 3.11
CA GLY A 125 2.01 -4.50 3.98
C GLY A 125 1.05 -5.14 4.98
N ILE A 126 1.03 -6.48 5.07
CA ILE A 126 0.16 -7.20 6.00
C ILE A 126 0.98 -8.18 6.85
N LYS A 127 0.85 -8.10 8.17
CA LYS A 127 1.42 -9.06 9.11
C LYS A 127 0.40 -9.43 10.19
N GLY A 128 -0.12 -10.65 10.12
CA GLY A 128 -1.24 -11.06 10.95
C GLY A 128 -2.45 -10.14 10.75
N THR A 129 -2.81 -9.38 11.79
CA THR A 129 -3.91 -8.41 11.74
C THR A 129 -3.44 -6.99 11.47
N LYS A 130 -2.12 -6.74 11.52
CA LYS A 130 -1.55 -5.43 11.27
C LYS A 130 -1.48 -5.18 9.77
N ILE A 131 -1.84 -3.97 9.37
CA ILE A 131 -1.85 -3.55 7.96
C ILE A 131 -1.33 -2.12 7.84
N ALA A 132 -0.54 -1.88 6.79
CA ALA A 132 -0.02 -0.57 6.46
C ALA A 132 -0.19 -0.30 4.97
N PHE A 133 -0.45 0.96 4.63
CA PHE A 133 -0.65 1.42 3.27
C PHE A 133 0.38 2.49 2.95
N TYR A 134 1.06 2.32 1.84
CA TYR A 134 2.03 3.29 1.36
C TYR A 134 1.77 3.60 -0.09
N THR A 135 2.43 4.67 -0.48
CA THR A 135 2.69 4.96 -1.85
C THR A 135 4.18 5.03 -2.04
N TYR A 136 4.61 4.45 -3.15
CA TYR A 136 6.00 4.42 -3.53
C TYR A 136 6.22 5.37 -4.70
N HIS A 137 7.37 6.04 -4.71
CA HIS A 137 7.83 6.90 -5.79
C HIS A 137 9.29 6.56 -6.08
N ASN A 138 9.62 6.30 -7.35
CA ASN A 138 11.00 6.01 -7.77
C ASN A 138 11.96 7.21 -7.72
N LEU A 139 11.49 8.36 -7.25
CA LEU A 139 12.21 9.62 -7.15
C LEU A 139 12.63 9.90 -5.69
N GLY A 140 13.00 8.86 -4.93
CA GLY A 140 13.33 8.96 -3.51
C GLY A 140 14.37 10.03 -3.18
N SER A 141 15.44 10.12 -3.97
CA SER A 141 16.48 11.15 -3.80
C SER A 141 15.95 12.58 -3.97
N LEU A 142 15.04 12.77 -4.93
CA LEU A 142 14.41 14.07 -5.17
C LEU A 142 13.45 14.44 -4.02
N LEU A 143 12.75 13.45 -3.43
CA LEU A 143 11.95 13.67 -2.23
C LEU A 143 12.84 14.10 -1.05
N ASP A 144 14.02 13.49 -0.90
CA ASP A 144 15.00 13.86 0.12
C ASP A 144 15.51 15.30 -0.10
N ASP A 145 15.82 15.67 -1.34
CA ASP A 145 16.28 17.02 -1.70
C ASP A 145 15.23 18.11 -1.39
N TYR A 146 13.95 17.79 -1.57
CA TYR A 146 12.87 18.70 -1.19
C TYR A 146 12.54 18.69 0.32
N GLY A 147 13.19 17.82 1.11
CA GLY A 147 12.97 17.66 2.55
C GLY A 147 11.64 16.98 2.89
N TRP A 148 11.18 16.08 2.03
CA TRP A 148 9.90 15.40 2.19
C TRP A 148 10.05 14.16 3.07
N PHE A 149 9.08 13.98 3.97
CA PHE A 149 9.03 12.80 4.82
C PHE A 149 8.76 11.55 3.96
N ASN A 150 9.79 10.73 3.80
CA ASN A 150 9.73 9.46 3.10
C ASN A 150 10.76 8.49 3.70
N TYR A 151 10.61 7.21 3.38
CA TYR A 151 11.65 6.21 3.63
C TYR A 151 11.90 5.42 2.34
N LYS A 152 13.05 5.65 1.68
CA LYS A 152 13.39 5.03 0.40
C LYS A 152 12.28 5.19 -0.66
N GLY A 153 11.66 6.36 -0.73
CA GLY A 153 10.53 6.65 -1.63
C GLY A 153 9.15 6.19 -1.14
N PHE A 154 9.07 5.52 0.02
CA PHE A 154 7.78 5.17 0.65
C PHE A 154 7.23 6.33 1.47
N ILE A 155 5.98 6.68 1.21
CA ILE A 155 5.22 7.66 1.98
C ILE A 155 3.94 6.97 2.47
N PRO A 156 3.64 6.98 3.78
CA PRO A 156 2.38 6.47 4.29
C PRO A 156 1.18 7.10 3.58
N LEU A 157 0.19 6.30 3.20
CA LEU A 157 -0.97 6.80 2.46
C LEU A 157 -1.76 7.85 3.25
N ASN A 158 -1.75 7.75 4.58
CA ASN A 158 -2.37 8.70 5.51
C ASN A 158 -1.48 9.88 5.92
N PHE A 159 -0.33 10.06 5.27
CA PHE A 159 0.46 11.26 5.45
C PHE A 159 0.00 12.35 4.48
N LYS A 160 -0.62 13.41 5.01
CA LYS A 160 -0.98 14.59 4.21
C LYS A 160 0.26 15.43 3.96
N ILE A 161 0.60 15.65 2.69
CA ILE A 161 1.74 16.48 2.30
C ILE A 161 1.42 17.95 2.64
N PRO A 162 2.27 18.64 3.42
CA PRO A 162 2.10 20.06 3.71
C PRO A 162 2.14 20.93 2.45
N GLU A 163 1.25 21.92 2.36
CA GLU A 163 1.18 22.88 1.25
C GLU A 163 2.53 23.53 0.91
N PRO A 164 3.33 24.02 1.87
CA PRO A 164 4.59 24.67 1.54
C PRO A 164 5.62 23.72 0.90
N LEU A 165 5.51 22.41 1.17
CA LEU A 165 6.36 21.41 0.54
C LEU A 165 5.89 21.11 -0.89
N PHE A 166 4.58 21.06 -1.10
CA PHE A 166 3.99 20.90 -2.42
C PHE A 166 4.34 22.06 -3.38
N LEU A 167 4.26 23.30 -2.88
CA LEU A 167 4.56 24.51 -3.68
C LEU A 167 6.02 24.64 -4.12
N LYS A 168 6.95 23.91 -3.49
CA LYS A 168 8.36 23.88 -3.89
C LYS A 168 8.64 23.06 -5.15
N ILE A 169 7.72 22.19 -5.57
CA ILE A 169 7.91 21.41 -6.79
C ILE A 169 7.71 22.34 -7.99
N ASN A 170 8.71 22.35 -8.88
CA ASN A 170 8.61 23.03 -10.17
C ASN A 170 7.32 22.64 -10.90
N GLU A 171 6.58 23.62 -11.43
CA GLU A 171 5.26 23.41 -12.03
C GLU A 171 5.27 22.41 -13.18
N SER A 172 6.39 22.33 -13.89
CA SER A 172 6.60 21.40 -15.01
C SER A 172 7.15 20.04 -14.58
N HIS A 173 7.32 19.77 -13.28
CA HIS A 173 7.82 18.48 -12.84
C HIS A 173 6.65 17.47 -12.75
N PRO A 174 6.76 16.32 -13.41
CA PRO A 174 5.73 15.28 -13.36
C PRO A 174 5.38 14.76 -11.94
N LEU A 175 6.27 14.97 -10.97
CA LEU A 175 6.10 14.69 -9.55
C LEU A 175 4.99 15.56 -8.93
N LYS A 176 4.82 16.80 -9.41
CA LYS A 176 3.80 17.72 -8.92
C LYS A 176 2.42 17.14 -9.17
N GLU A 177 2.13 16.62 -10.36
CA GLU A 177 0.81 16.07 -10.67
C GLU A 177 0.48 14.79 -9.87
N ALA A 178 1.46 13.88 -9.73
CA ALA A 178 1.30 12.66 -8.92
C ALA A 178 1.05 12.96 -7.44
N LEU A 179 1.60 14.05 -6.92
CA LEU A 179 1.48 14.44 -5.51
C LEU A 179 0.37 15.46 -5.29
N TYR A 180 -0.06 16.18 -6.33
CA TYR A 180 -1.20 17.11 -6.33
C TYR A 180 -2.51 16.40 -6.05
N GLN A 181 -2.70 15.20 -6.62
CA GLN A 181 -3.88 14.37 -6.31
C GLN A 181 -3.94 13.97 -4.83
N ARG A 182 -2.80 13.92 -4.12
CA ARG A 182 -2.75 13.69 -2.66
C ARG A 182 -2.86 14.95 -1.83
N TYR A 183 -2.46 16.09 -2.39
CA TYR A 183 -2.49 17.38 -1.71
C TYR A 183 -3.91 17.95 -1.59
N LEU A 184 -4.72 17.86 -2.66
CA LEU A 184 -6.04 18.50 -2.72
C LEU A 184 -7.25 17.61 -2.42
N ARG A 185 -7.19 16.29 -2.64
CA ARG A 185 -8.37 15.46 -2.41
C ARG A 185 -8.61 15.32 -0.92
N ASP A 186 -9.84 15.57 -0.50
CA ASP A 186 -10.31 15.16 0.82
C ASP A 186 -10.09 13.65 0.96
N LEU A 187 -9.09 13.31 1.77
CA LEU A 187 -8.83 11.93 2.14
C LEU A 187 -9.92 11.57 3.16
N ASN A 188 -10.78 10.63 2.80
CA ASN A 188 -11.83 10.13 3.69
C ASN A 188 -11.28 9.21 4.79
N PHE A 189 -10.04 9.44 5.24
CA PHE A 189 -9.40 8.70 6.33
C PHE A 189 -8.50 9.66 7.12
N ASP A 190 -8.28 9.34 8.38
CA ASP A 190 -7.54 10.21 9.28
C ASP A 190 -6.08 10.39 8.85
N THR A 191 -5.68 11.66 8.75
CA THR A 191 -4.30 12.07 8.44
C THR A 191 -3.61 12.78 9.61
N ASN A 192 -4.36 13.04 10.69
CA ASN A 192 -3.84 13.74 11.85
C ASN A 192 -3.07 12.78 12.77
N HIS A 193 -1.78 13.03 12.94
CA HIS A 193 -0.87 12.25 13.77
C HIS A 193 -1.42 11.96 15.18
N HIS A 194 -1.94 12.98 15.87
CA HIS A 194 -2.43 12.82 17.24
C HIS A 194 -3.70 11.98 17.31
N THR A 195 -4.62 12.19 16.39
CA THR A 195 -5.88 11.42 16.32
C THR A 195 -5.60 9.95 16.03
N LEU A 196 -4.70 9.67 15.09
CA LEU A 196 -4.27 8.31 14.77
C LEU A 196 -3.60 7.60 15.96
N ALA A 197 -2.70 8.29 16.67
CA ALA A 197 -2.07 7.75 17.87
C ALA A 197 -3.10 7.43 18.97
N GLN A 198 -4.08 8.32 19.18
CA GLN A 198 -5.19 8.10 20.13
C GLN A 198 -6.07 6.90 19.74
N LYS A 199 -6.24 6.64 18.43
CA LYS A 199 -6.96 5.46 17.93
C LYS A 199 -6.19 4.15 18.14
N GLY A 200 -4.89 4.20 18.45
CA GLY A 200 -4.01 3.04 18.62
C GLY A 200 -3.24 2.65 17.35
N VAL A 201 -3.14 3.55 16.37
CA VAL A 201 -2.30 3.39 15.18
C VAL A 201 -0.84 3.62 15.58
N THR A 202 0.07 2.78 15.09
CA THR A 202 1.50 2.85 15.45
C THR A 202 2.38 3.21 14.26
N GLY A 203 3.60 3.70 14.50
CA GLY A 203 4.64 3.89 13.48
C GLY A 203 5.72 2.80 13.55
N ILE A 204 6.73 2.90 12.69
CA ILE A 204 7.98 2.11 12.76
C ILE A 204 9.17 3.04 12.92
N THR A 205 10.34 2.51 13.30
CA THR A 205 11.55 3.32 13.52
C THR A 205 11.88 4.25 12.34
N ASN A 206 11.83 3.72 11.12
CA ASN A 206 12.18 4.46 9.91
C ASN A 206 11.08 5.40 9.40
N ILE A 207 9.85 5.20 9.87
CA ILE A 207 8.67 6.00 9.54
C ILE A 207 7.86 6.20 10.84
N PRO A 208 8.27 7.17 11.70
CA PRO A 208 7.70 7.31 13.04
C PRO A 208 6.25 7.83 13.04
N PHE A 209 5.76 8.34 11.91
CA PHE A 209 4.37 8.73 11.74
C PHE A 209 3.43 7.52 11.93
N PRO A 210 2.30 7.61 12.67
CA PRO A 210 1.34 6.52 12.82
C PRO A 210 0.68 6.10 11.51
N HIS A 211 0.95 4.87 11.06
CA HIS A 211 0.41 4.34 9.79
C HIS A 211 0.15 2.82 9.80
N ILE A 212 0.48 2.13 10.90
CA ILE A 212 0.17 0.72 11.08
C ILE A 212 -1.19 0.62 11.78
N PHE A 213 -2.17 0.18 11.02
CA PHE A 213 -3.51 -0.10 11.49
C PHE A 213 -3.64 -1.57 11.91
N ASP A 214 -4.80 -1.90 12.48
CA ASP A 214 -5.12 -3.24 12.97
C ASP A 214 -6.52 -3.61 12.53
N LEU A 215 -6.63 -4.66 11.72
CA LEU A 215 -7.89 -5.18 11.19
C LEU A 215 -8.87 -5.61 12.29
N GLN A 216 -8.39 -5.86 13.51
CA GLN A 216 -9.24 -6.19 14.65
C GLN A 216 -9.77 -4.96 15.37
N ASN A 217 -9.02 -3.86 15.40
CA ASN A 217 -9.44 -2.64 16.10
C ASN A 217 -10.61 -1.98 15.36
N ASN A 218 -11.75 -1.84 16.04
CA ASN A 218 -12.95 -1.22 15.44
C ASN A 218 -12.73 0.24 15.03
N SER A 219 -11.91 1.00 15.77
CA SER A 219 -11.63 2.40 15.44
C SER A 219 -10.81 2.57 14.16
N HIS A 220 -10.13 1.52 13.69
CA HIS A 220 -9.28 1.53 12.51
C HIS A 220 -10.03 1.17 11.22
N LYS A 221 -11.21 0.52 11.31
CA LYS A 221 -11.82 -0.18 10.16
C LYS A 221 -12.29 0.74 9.06
N GLU A 222 -12.84 1.89 9.45
CA GLU A 222 -13.28 2.90 8.49
C GLU A 222 -12.09 3.47 7.71
N ASP A 223 -11.01 3.82 8.42
CA ASP A 223 -9.77 4.29 7.80
C ASP A 223 -9.18 3.23 6.84
N ILE A 224 -9.09 1.97 7.28
CA ILE A 224 -8.60 0.86 6.44
C ILE A 224 -9.47 0.68 5.19
N HIS A 225 -10.80 0.71 5.35
CA HIS A 225 -11.74 0.60 4.24
C HIS A 225 -11.55 1.75 3.25
N ASN A 226 -11.51 2.99 3.73
CA ASN A 226 -11.37 4.17 2.90
C ASN A 226 -10.00 4.23 2.21
N MET A 227 -8.94 3.68 2.82
CA MET A 227 -7.64 3.51 2.16
C MET A 227 -7.69 2.49 1.02
N PHE A 228 -8.35 1.34 1.19
CA PHE A 228 -8.56 0.39 0.10
C PHE A 228 -9.40 1.00 -1.04
N VAL A 229 -10.50 1.68 -0.69
CA VAL A 229 -11.35 2.38 -1.67
C VAL A 229 -10.56 3.45 -2.42
N TYR A 230 -9.70 4.19 -1.72
CA TYR A 230 -8.80 5.16 -2.34
C TYR A 230 -7.87 4.48 -3.34
N ILE A 231 -7.20 3.39 -2.96
CA ILE A 231 -6.31 2.65 -3.87
C ILE A 231 -7.09 2.14 -5.08
N ALA A 232 -8.28 1.57 -4.90
CA ALA A 232 -9.08 1.03 -6.00
C ALA A 232 -9.57 2.11 -6.98
N ASN A 233 -9.86 3.33 -6.51
CA ASN A 233 -10.44 4.40 -7.32
C ASN A 233 -9.42 5.38 -7.89
N ASN A 234 -8.19 5.36 -7.41
CA ASN A 234 -7.12 6.21 -7.93
C ASN A 234 -6.17 5.37 -8.80
N THR A 235 -5.29 6.03 -9.51
CA THR A 235 -4.22 5.36 -10.26
C THR A 235 -2.91 5.82 -9.69
N ALA A 236 -2.03 4.87 -9.40
CA ALA A 236 -0.63 5.23 -9.29
C ALA A 236 -0.16 5.60 -10.70
N ASN A 237 0.45 6.77 -10.83
CA ASN A 237 0.74 7.34 -12.14
C ASN A 237 2.02 6.70 -12.69
N TYR A 238 1.96 6.31 -13.98
CA TYR A 238 3.09 6.53 -14.87
C TYR A 238 3.25 8.02 -15.01
N ILE A 239 4.40 8.49 -14.63
CA ILE A 239 4.70 9.89 -14.57
C ILE A 239 5.45 10.15 -15.89
N THR A 240 4.72 10.59 -16.92
CA THR A 240 5.30 11.01 -18.22
C THR A 240 5.81 12.43 -18.16
#